data_AF-L7X0M0-F1
#
_entry.id   AF-L7X0M0-F1
#
_cell.length_a   1.000
_cell.length_b   1.000
_cell.length_c   1.000
_cell.angle_alpha   90.00
_cell.angle_beta   90.00
_cell.angle_gamma   90.00
#
_symmetry.space_group_name_H-M   'P 1'
#
loop_
_entity.id
_entity.type
_entity.pdbx_description
1 polymer ?
#
loop_
_entity_poly.entity_id
_entity_poly.type
_entity_poly.pdbx_seq_one_letter_code
_entity_poly.pdbx_strand_id
1 'polypeptide(L)' 'GYGGVTLPEWVCTVFHTSGCDTQTIVNNNDSTEYGLFQINNKIWCRDNQIPHSRDICDI' A
#
# COMPACT_ATOMS: atom_id res chain seq x y z
N GLY A 1 -3.36 -19.63 -6.50
CA GLY A 1 -3.74 -18.29 -6.01
C GLY A 1 -3.56 -17.27 -7.11
N TYR A 2 -3.97 -16.02 -6.88
CA TYR A 2 -3.75 -14.93 -7.84
C TYR A 2 -2.26 -14.62 -7.95
N GLY A 3 -1.74 -14.48 -9.18
CA GLY A 3 -0.32 -14.22 -9.42
C GLY A 3 0.64 -15.30 -8.90
N GLY A 4 0.16 -16.52 -8.63
CA GLY A 4 0.96 -17.59 -8.04
C GLY A 4 1.15 -17.50 -6.51
N VAL A 5 0.67 -16.45 -5.86
CA VAL A 5 0.77 -16.27 -4.40
C VAL A 5 -0.37 -16.99 -3.69
N THR A 6 -0.07 -17.68 -2.60
CA THR A 6 -1.04 -18.41 -1.78
C THR A 6 -1.74 -17.51 -0.76
N LEU A 7 -2.91 -17.93 -0.28
CA LEU A 7 -3.63 -17.17 0.74
C LEU A 7 -2.82 -17.02 2.05
N PRO A 8 -2.16 -18.06 2.60
CA PRO A 8 -1.34 -17.90 3.80
C PRO A 8 -0.18 -16.92 3.62
N GLU A 9 0.44 -16.85 2.43
CA GLU A 9 1.49 -15.88 2.13
C GLU A 9 0.94 -14.45 2.14
N TRP A 10 -0.24 -14.21 1.54
CA TRP A 10 -0.92 -12.91 1.62
C TRP A 10 -1.23 -12.51 3.06
N VAL A 11 -1.75 -13.43 3.86
CA VAL A 11 -2.06 -13.18 5.28
C VAL A 11 -0.79 -12.85 6.07
N CYS A 12 0.29 -13.62 5.89
CA CYS A 12 1.59 -13.37 6.50
C CYS A 12 2.11 -11.98 6.14
N THR A 13 2.02 -11.61 4.85
CA THR A 13 2.48 -10.32 4.34
C THR A 13 1.71 -9.18 5.00
N VAL A 14 0.38 -9.21 4.95
CA VAL A 14 -0.49 -8.18 5.55
C VAL A 14 -0.28 -8.05 7.05
N PHE A 15 -0.10 -9.17 7.76
CA PHE A 15 0.19 -9.15 9.19
C PHE A 15 1.48 -8.39 9.50
N HIS A 16 2.54 -8.60 8.72
CA HIS A 16 3.83 -7.96 8.95
C HIS A 16 3.93 -6.52 8.41
N THR A 17 3.14 -6.15 7.40
CA THR A 17 3.18 -4.80 6.83
C THR A 17 2.26 -3.81 7.54
N SER A 18 1.05 -4.24 7.94
CA SER A 18 0.05 -3.33 8.50
C SER A 18 -0.54 -3.81 9.83
N GLY A 19 -0.18 -4.99 10.33
CA GLY A 19 -0.80 -5.57 11.51
C GLY A 19 -2.27 -5.94 11.29
N CYS A 20 -2.68 -6.16 10.03
CA CYS A 20 -4.07 -6.33 9.62
C CYS A 20 -4.98 -5.10 9.85
N ASP A 21 -4.41 -3.91 10.10
CA ASP A 21 -5.16 -2.67 10.28
C ASP A 21 -5.34 -1.93 8.94
N THR A 22 -6.60 -1.66 8.59
CA THR A 22 -6.97 -0.93 7.36
C THR A 22 -6.66 0.56 7.39
N GLN A 23 -6.34 1.12 8.56
CA GLN A 23 -6.06 2.55 8.77
C GLN A 23 -4.58 2.84 8.98
N THR A 24 -3.69 1.85 8.86
CA THR A 24 -2.25 2.04 9.01
C THR A 24 -1.72 3.04 8.00
N ILE A 25 -1.01 4.07 8.47
CA ILE A 25 -0.34 5.07 7.65
C ILE A 25 1.13 5.09 8.03
N VAL A 26 2.01 4.89 7.06
CA VAL A 26 3.47 4.97 7.26
C VAL A 26 4.03 6.10 6.40
N ASN A 27 4.57 7.12 7.07
CA ASN A 27 5.23 8.24 6.41
C ASN A 27 6.71 7.91 6.21
N ASN A 28 7.13 7.83 4.96
CA ASN A 28 8.54 7.76 4.56
C ASN A 28 9.02 9.17 4.16
N ASN A 29 10.33 9.35 3.99
CA ASN A 29 10.91 10.68 3.69
C ASN A 29 10.25 11.38 2.49
N ASP A 30 9.96 10.63 1.42
CA ASP A 30 9.48 11.19 0.15
C ASP A 30 8.12 10.62 -0.30
N SER A 31 7.44 9.83 0.54
CA SER A 31 6.18 9.16 0.19
C SER A 31 5.44 8.65 1.40
N THR A 32 4.16 8.36 1.24
CA THR A 32 3.31 7.78 2.28
C THR A 32 2.66 6.50 1.77
N GLU A 33 2.61 5.50 2.65
CA GLU A 33 1.97 4.20 2.42
C GLU A 33 0.68 4.09 3.22
N TYR A 34 -0.36 3.57 2.57
CA TYR A 34 -1.72 3.62 3.08
C TYR A 34 -2.37 2.23 3.22
N GLY A 35 -3.02 2.05 4.37
CA GLY A 35 -3.98 1.01 4.66
C GLY A 35 -3.41 -0.41 4.71
N LEU A 36 -4.31 -1.38 4.53
CA LEU A 36 -4.02 -2.80 4.78
C LEU A 36 -2.81 -3.33 3.98
N PHE A 37 -2.67 -2.85 2.74
CA PHE A 37 -1.64 -3.31 1.81
C PHE A 37 -0.46 -2.35 1.69
N GLN A 38 -0.44 -1.26 2.46
CA GLN A 38 0.62 -0.25 2.42
C GLN A 38 0.87 0.28 1.00
N ILE A 39 -0.21 0.71 0.33
CA ILE A 39 -0.17 1.21 -1.05
C ILE A 39 0.48 2.60 -1.06
N ASN A 40 1.55 2.77 -1.84
CA ASN A 40 2.39 3.96 -1.82
C ASN A 40 1.93 5.06 -2.81
N ASN A 41 1.80 6.31 -2.34
CA ASN A 41 1.36 7.48 -3.13
C ASN A 41 2.37 7.98 -4.18
N LYS A 42 3.60 7.46 -4.23
CA LYS A 42 4.60 7.86 -5.24
C LYS A 42 4.24 7.35 -6.63
N ILE A 43 3.51 6.23 -6.71
CA ILE A 43 3.23 5.53 -7.96
C ILE A 43 1.77 5.06 -8.05
N TRP A 44 1.20 4.54 -6.96
CA TRP A 44 0.00 3.70 -7.05
C TRP A 44 -1.31 4.47 -6.90
N CYS A 45 -1.37 5.44 -6.00
CA CYS A 45 -2.56 6.26 -5.73
C CYS A 45 -2.22 7.74 -5.71
N ARG A 46 -3.25 8.59 -5.71
CA ARG A 46 -3.11 10.04 -5.62
C ARG A 46 -3.32 10.55 -4.20
N ASP A 47 -2.46 11.48 -3.79
CA ASP A 47 -2.73 12.37 -2.66
C ASP A 47 -2.15 13.77 -2.90
N ASN A 48 -2.26 14.65 -1.91
CA ASN A 48 -1.76 16.02 -2.00
C ASN A 48 -0.25 16.18 -1.74
N GLN A 49 0.42 15.18 -1.16
CA GLN A 49 1.87 15.16 -0.92
C GLN A 49 2.65 14.98 -2.22
N ILE A 50 2.16 14.15 -3.16
CA ILE A 50 2.83 13.88 -4.44
C ILE A 50 1.89 14.17 -5.62
N PRO A 51 1.76 15.44 -6.05
CA PRO A 51 0.86 15.84 -7.15
C PRO A 51 1.19 15.21 -8.50
N HIS A 52 2.42 14.73 -8.68
CA HIS A 52 2.92 14.11 -9.91
C HIS A 52 2.94 12.57 -9.83
N SER A 53 2.22 11.98 -8.88
CA SER A 53 2.02 10.52 -8.84
C SER A 53 1.45 10.03 -10.17
N ARG A 54 1.86 8.82 -10.57
CA ARG A 54 1.30 8.17 -11.76
C ARG A 54 -0.12 7.68 -11.55
N ASP A 55 -0.51 7.47 -10.29
CA ASP A 55 -1.85 7.06 -9.92
C ASP A 55 -2.33 5.85 -10.74
N ILE A 56 -1.52 4.78 -10.75
CA ILE A 56 -1.77 3.59 -11.58
C ILE A 56 -3.12 2.93 -11.24
N CYS A 57 -3.54 3.01 -9.97
CA CYS A 57 -4.81 2.48 -9.52
C CYS A 57 -5.99 3.42 -9.79
N ASP A 58 -5.75 4.66 -10.25
CA ASP A 58 -6.75 5.69 -10.58
C ASP A 58 -7.71 5.97 -9.39
N ILE A 59 -7.12 6.29 -8.23
CA ILE A 59 -7.83 6.52 -6.96
C ILE A 59 -7.22 7.60 -6.07
#